data_AF-S8DXW7-F1
#
_entry.id   AF-S8DXW7-F1
#
_cell.length_a   1.000
_cell.length_b   1.000
_cell.length_c   1.000
_cell.angle_alpha   90.00
_cell.angle_beta   90.00
_cell.angle_gamma   90.00
#
_symmetry.space_group_name_H-M   'P 1'
#
loop_
_entity.id
_entity.type
_entity.pdbx_description
1 polymer ?
#
loop_
_entity_poly.entity_id
_entity_poly.type
_entity_poly.pdbx_seq_one_letter_code
_entity_poly.pdbx_strand_id
1 'polypeptide(L)'
;PFTAAIQIRFKKPADTARTRLETRTLDPKLDRLAFRRRRLAVCRSLHEKLYYSSRKRGRFISLNLLPRWAPLVGLKTIAGGKFVQKYPHVFEVFTHPLKRNLCCRFTKKFTDLVDLEDEAHSEMEEANVMKIGKILAMSLHGRVHVHAIRLIRTELGLPRSFVETLIRNRERVFSMANPEIVELVNWEEEEEEVNQRFTAQVEKWREKEYREKWLSEYDTKYAFPVNFPTGFRMGPGFREKLKNWQRLPYIKPYQRTLTPSSSSSSSGGEIESWNLKIAGIERYQKRAVGIIHELLHLTVEKMIDLDRLSHFRKDLGIEINIREVLLKHQGIFYISTRGNRPVVFLREAYDKGILTHSDEIEIIRRKMLELLLLGRRFTRRLKGDSDGGTSYKNGTD
;
A
#
# COMPACT_ATOMS: atom_id res chain seq x y z
N PRO A 1 -0.43 -58.20 -35.11
CA PRO A 1 -1.46 -57.16 -34.79
C PRO A 1 -0.87 -56.09 -33.84
N PHE A 2 -0.44 -54.97 -34.42
CA PHE A 2 0.17 -53.86 -33.67
C PHE A 2 -0.87 -53.17 -32.79
N THR A 3 -0.63 -53.14 -31.48
CA THR A 3 -1.35 -52.30 -30.52
C THR A 3 -0.92 -50.84 -30.70
N ALA A 4 -1.82 -50.03 -31.25
CA ALA A 4 -1.62 -48.58 -31.37
C ALA A 4 -1.66 -47.93 -29.98
N ALA A 5 -0.50 -47.52 -29.48
CA ALA A 5 -0.40 -46.71 -28.27
C ALA A 5 -0.84 -45.27 -28.57
N ILE A 6 -2.02 -44.89 -28.06
CA ILE A 6 -2.51 -43.52 -28.13
C ILE A 6 -1.66 -42.65 -27.20
N GLN A 7 -0.75 -41.84 -27.77
CA GLN A 7 -0.03 -40.82 -27.03
C GLN A 7 -1.00 -39.71 -26.60
N ILE A 8 -1.41 -39.72 -25.33
CA ILE A 8 -2.13 -38.61 -24.72
C ILE A 8 -1.16 -37.44 -24.56
N ARG A 9 -1.14 -36.52 -25.54
CA ARG A 9 -0.45 -35.23 -25.38
C ARG A 9 -1.25 -34.36 -24.41
N PHE A 10 -0.79 -34.25 -23.17
CA PHE A 10 -1.28 -33.23 -22.25
C PHE A 10 -1.06 -31.84 -22.88
N LYS A 11 -2.15 -31.12 -23.15
CA LYS A 11 -2.07 -29.73 -23.61
C LYS A 11 -1.31 -28.93 -22.56
N LYS A 12 -0.30 -28.15 -22.98
CA LYS A 12 0.39 -27.22 -22.07
C LYS A 12 -0.66 -26.33 -21.40
N PRO A 13 -0.62 -26.17 -20.07
CA PRO A 13 -1.58 -25.32 -19.37
C PRO A 13 -1.54 -23.91 -19.95
N ALA A 14 -2.71 -23.29 -20.11
CA ALA A 14 -2.82 -21.95 -20.69
C ALA A 14 -2.01 -20.95 -19.86
N ASP A 15 -1.16 -20.16 -20.52
CA ASP A 15 -0.34 -19.13 -19.89
C ASP A 15 -1.18 -17.87 -19.59
N THR A 16 -2.02 -17.98 -18.57
CA THR A 16 -2.93 -16.93 -18.10
C THR A 16 -2.31 -16.19 -16.90
N ALA A 17 -2.83 -14.99 -16.59
CA ALA A 17 -2.42 -14.26 -15.39
C ALA A 17 -2.60 -15.09 -14.09
N ARG A 18 -3.56 -16.03 -14.07
CA ARG A 18 -3.78 -16.91 -12.93
C ARG A 18 -2.69 -17.97 -12.81
N THR A 19 -2.34 -18.66 -13.89
CA THR A 19 -1.27 -19.67 -13.86
C THR A 19 0.08 -19.04 -13.57
N ARG A 20 0.39 -17.87 -14.14
CA ARG A 20 1.60 -17.10 -13.80
C ARG A 20 1.65 -16.66 -12.35
N LEU A 21 0.50 -16.30 -11.76
CA LEU A 21 0.43 -15.99 -10.35
C LEU A 21 0.78 -17.24 -9.54
N GLU A 22 0.21 -18.39 -9.84
CA GLU A 22 0.47 -19.64 -9.10
C GLU A 22 1.92 -20.15 -9.25
N THR A 23 2.54 -20.00 -10.42
CA THR A 23 3.90 -20.48 -10.70
C THR A 23 5.01 -19.46 -10.45
N ARG A 24 4.69 -18.28 -9.91
CA ARG A 24 5.70 -17.23 -9.65
C ARG A 24 6.70 -17.64 -8.58
N THR A 25 7.88 -17.06 -8.61
CA THR A 25 8.83 -17.16 -7.48
C THR A 25 8.30 -16.41 -6.27
N LEU A 26 8.07 -17.15 -5.19
CA LEU A 26 7.57 -16.63 -3.93
C LEU A 26 8.70 -15.95 -3.14
N ASP A 27 8.32 -14.92 -2.39
CA ASP A 27 9.19 -14.25 -1.44
C ASP A 27 8.67 -14.52 -0.02
N PRO A 28 9.29 -15.46 0.73
CA PRO A 28 8.78 -15.88 2.04
C PRO A 28 8.89 -14.76 3.09
N LYS A 29 9.74 -13.76 2.88
CA LYS A 29 9.89 -12.63 3.80
C LYS A 29 8.74 -11.65 3.61
N LEU A 30 8.48 -11.24 2.37
CA LEU A 30 7.35 -10.37 2.04
C LEU A 30 6.00 -11.04 2.31
N ASP A 31 5.88 -12.34 2.08
CA ASP A 31 4.66 -13.09 2.43
C ASP A 31 4.39 -13.08 3.94
N ARG A 32 5.43 -13.27 4.76
CA ARG A 32 5.29 -13.18 6.23
C ARG A 32 4.89 -11.77 6.66
N LEU A 33 5.44 -10.74 6.03
CA LEU A 33 5.08 -9.35 6.29
C LEU A 33 3.62 -9.07 5.93
N ALA A 34 3.18 -9.47 4.73
CA ALA A 34 1.79 -9.36 4.29
C ALA A 34 0.82 -10.02 5.28
N PHE A 35 1.18 -11.19 5.80
CA PHE A 35 0.37 -11.89 6.79
C PHE A 35 0.29 -11.16 8.14
N ARG A 36 1.42 -10.62 8.62
CA ARG A 36 1.51 -9.88 9.88
C ARG A 36 0.70 -8.58 9.81
N ARG A 37 0.85 -7.81 8.72
CA ARG A 37 0.15 -6.54 8.50
C ARG A 37 -1.37 -6.71 8.45
N ARG A 38 -1.87 -7.78 7.84
CA ARG A 38 -3.31 -8.11 7.88
C ARG A 38 -3.83 -8.31 9.30
N ARG A 39 -3.07 -9.00 10.16
CA ARG A 39 -3.47 -9.20 11.56
C ARG A 39 -3.50 -7.86 12.33
N LEU A 40 -2.58 -6.96 12.02
CA LEU A 40 -2.61 -5.60 12.57
C LEU A 40 -3.82 -4.83 12.06
N ALA A 41 -4.12 -4.88 10.77
CA ALA A 41 -5.29 -4.24 10.19
C ALA A 41 -6.59 -4.71 10.86
N VAL A 42 -6.72 -6.02 11.14
CA VAL A 42 -7.83 -6.57 11.92
C VAL A 42 -7.91 -5.94 13.32
N CYS A 43 -6.79 -5.85 14.05
CA CYS A 43 -6.79 -5.27 15.39
C CYS A 43 -7.14 -3.78 15.37
N ARG A 44 -6.62 -3.03 14.40
CA ARG A 44 -6.93 -1.60 14.20
C ARG A 44 -8.39 -1.38 13.86
N SER A 45 -8.93 -2.14 12.92
CA SER A 45 -10.35 -2.06 12.57
C SER A 45 -11.27 -2.44 13.72
N LEU A 46 -10.86 -3.37 14.61
CA LEU A 46 -11.59 -3.64 15.87
C LEU A 46 -11.49 -2.47 16.85
N HIS A 47 -10.31 -1.85 16.99
CA HIS A 47 -10.10 -0.69 17.86
C HIS A 47 -10.94 0.52 17.42
N GLU A 48 -10.91 0.84 16.13
CA GLU A 48 -11.69 1.92 15.53
C GLU A 48 -13.19 1.75 15.80
N LYS A 49 -13.66 0.53 15.58
CA LYS A 49 -15.04 0.13 15.81
C LYS A 49 -15.47 0.19 17.28
N LEU A 50 -14.58 -0.23 18.19
CA LEU A 50 -14.76 -0.07 19.63
C LEU A 50 -14.83 1.42 20.00
N TYR A 51 -13.93 2.25 19.48
CA TYR A 51 -13.91 3.69 19.72
C TYR A 51 -15.26 4.33 19.34
N TYR A 52 -15.78 4.05 18.15
CA TYR A 52 -17.09 4.55 17.73
C TYR A 52 -18.26 4.01 18.57
N SER A 53 -18.23 2.73 18.95
CA SER A 53 -19.27 2.15 19.81
C SER A 53 -19.17 2.64 21.26
N SER A 54 -17.98 3.09 21.70
CA SER A 54 -17.71 3.50 23.08
C SER A 54 -18.44 4.77 23.50
N ARG A 55 -18.86 5.59 22.53
CA ARG A 55 -19.75 6.74 22.75
C ARG A 55 -21.13 6.35 23.35
N LYS A 56 -21.49 5.06 23.37
CA LYS A 56 -22.76 4.56 23.93
C LYS A 56 -22.61 3.47 25.01
N ARG A 57 -21.51 2.72 25.04
CA ARG A 57 -21.23 1.59 25.95
C ARG A 57 -19.72 1.57 26.15
N GLY A 58 -19.19 1.80 27.36
CA GLY A 58 -17.76 2.10 27.63
C GLY A 58 -16.68 1.28 26.87
N ARG A 59 -15.39 1.63 27.01
CA ARG A 59 -14.23 1.12 26.22
C ARG A 59 -13.93 -0.41 26.36
N PHE A 60 -14.91 -1.28 26.10
CA PHE A 60 -14.79 -2.74 26.11
C PHE A 60 -15.83 -3.39 25.18
N ILE A 61 -15.50 -4.58 24.65
CA ILE A 61 -16.40 -5.41 23.83
C ILE A 61 -16.74 -6.67 24.62
N SER A 62 -18.02 -7.05 24.68
CA SER A 62 -18.39 -8.40 25.11
C SER A 62 -17.95 -9.43 24.06
N LEU A 63 -17.28 -10.50 24.50
CA LEU A 63 -16.85 -11.58 23.60
C LEU A 63 -18.04 -12.24 22.87
N ASN A 64 -19.25 -12.16 23.43
CA ASN A 64 -20.48 -12.64 22.79
C ASN A 64 -20.88 -11.80 21.58
N LEU A 65 -20.50 -10.51 21.53
CA LEU A 65 -20.75 -9.64 20.38
C LEU A 65 -19.67 -9.80 19.31
N LEU A 66 -18.47 -10.24 19.67
CA LEU A 66 -17.33 -10.35 18.76
C LEU A 66 -17.61 -11.16 17.47
N PRO A 67 -18.40 -12.26 17.48
CA PRO A 67 -18.82 -12.95 16.27
C PRO A 67 -19.57 -12.08 15.25
N ARG A 68 -20.33 -11.06 15.71
CA ARG A 68 -21.04 -10.12 14.83
C ARG A 68 -20.08 -9.16 14.12
N TRP A 69 -19.01 -8.76 14.81
CA TRP A 69 -18.01 -7.83 14.27
C TRP A 69 -16.93 -8.55 13.45
N ALA A 70 -16.71 -9.84 13.70
CA ALA A 70 -15.70 -10.65 13.04
C ALA A 70 -15.76 -10.60 11.49
N PRO A 71 -16.92 -10.83 10.83
CA PRO A 71 -17.02 -10.71 9.36
C PRO A 71 -16.68 -9.32 8.85
N LEU A 72 -17.15 -8.28 9.55
CA LEU A 72 -16.94 -6.88 9.16
C LEU A 72 -15.48 -6.43 9.30
N VAL A 73 -14.66 -7.19 10.01
CA VAL A 73 -13.22 -6.93 10.19
C VAL A 73 -12.37 -7.97 9.45
N GLY A 74 -13.00 -8.85 8.64
CA GLY A 74 -12.30 -9.85 7.83
C GLY A 74 -11.84 -11.08 8.59
N LEU A 75 -12.32 -11.30 9.82
CA LEU A 75 -12.16 -12.56 10.53
C LEU A 75 -13.21 -13.55 9.99
N LYS A 76 -12.74 -14.68 9.44
CA LYS A 76 -13.63 -15.80 9.12
C LYS A 76 -14.19 -16.38 10.44
N THR A 77 -15.48 -16.66 10.42
CA THR A 77 -16.41 -16.89 11.54
C THR A 77 -15.94 -17.92 12.59
N ILE A 78 -16.41 -17.72 13.84
CA ILE A 78 -16.28 -18.60 15.04
C ILE A 78 -14.99 -18.43 15.89
N ALA A 79 -13.88 -17.90 15.35
CA ALA A 79 -12.63 -17.81 16.11
C ALA A 79 -12.35 -16.46 16.81
N GLY A 80 -13.31 -15.53 16.89
CA GLY A 80 -13.08 -14.19 17.49
C GLY A 80 -12.50 -14.26 18.92
N GLY A 81 -13.12 -15.06 19.80
CA GLY A 81 -12.61 -15.25 21.16
C GLY A 81 -11.24 -15.91 21.20
N LYS A 82 -11.01 -16.93 20.36
CA LYS A 82 -9.70 -17.59 20.20
C LYS A 82 -8.63 -16.63 19.66
N PHE A 83 -9.00 -15.68 18.81
CA PHE A 83 -8.13 -14.65 18.27
C PHE A 83 -7.69 -13.69 19.39
N VAL A 84 -8.62 -13.18 20.18
CA VAL A 84 -8.33 -12.32 21.34
C VAL A 84 -7.39 -13.02 22.32
N GLN A 85 -7.68 -14.27 22.67
CA GLN A 85 -6.83 -15.09 23.55
C GLN A 85 -5.44 -15.43 22.98
N LYS A 86 -5.22 -15.22 21.67
CA LYS A 86 -3.92 -15.45 21.03
C LYS A 86 -2.96 -14.28 21.23
N TYR A 87 -3.49 -13.08 21.51
CA TYR A 87 -2.72 -11.83 21.64
C TYR A 87 -3.00 -11.11 22.96
N PRO A 88 -2.63 -11.69 24.11
CA PRO A 88 -2.80 -11.07 25.43
C PRO A 88 -2.08 -9.73 25.62
N HIS A 89 -1.05 -9.42 24.82
CA HIS A 89 -0.36 -8.11 24.87
C HIS A 89 -1.12 -6.99 24.15
N VAL A 90 -2.09 -7.33 23.30
CA VAL A 90 -2.95 -6.38 22.58
C VAL A 90 -4.33 -6.30 23.24
N PHE A 91 -4.83 -7.42 23.75
CA PHE A 91 -6.14 -7.51 24.36
C PHE A 91 -6.06 -7.97 25.81
N GLU A 92 -6.72 -7.22 26.69
CA GLU A 92 -6.99 -7.61 28.06
C GLU A 92 -8.40 -8.20 28.14
N VAL A 93 -8.50 -9.44 28.62
CA VAL A 93 -9.79 -10.13 28.80
C VAL A 93 -10.16 -10.09 30.28
N PHE A 94 -11.36 -9.60 30.58
CA PHE A 94 -11.86 -9.47 31.95
C PHE A 94 -13.35 -9.88 32.03
N THR A 95 -13.80 -10.27 33.21
CA THR A 95 -15.23 -10.52 33.47
C THR A 95 -15.91 -9.23 33.89
N HIS A 96 -17.01 -8.88 33.23
CA HIS A 96 -17.75 -7.68 33.57
C HIS A 96 -18.29 -7.76 35.02
N PRO A 97 -18.05 -6.77 35.89
CA PRO A 97 -18.42 -6.81 37.31
C PRO A 97 -19.91 -7.13 37.55
N LEU A 98 -20.79 -6.44 36.83
CA LEU A 98 -22.24 -6.60 36.96
C LEU A 98 -22.83 -7.74 36.11
N LYS A 99 -22.45 -7.85 34.84
CA LYS A 99 -23.09 -8.76 33.88
C LYS A 99 -22.50 -10.17 33.86
N ARG A 100 -21.41 -10.42 34.60
CA ARG A 100 -20.62 -11.67 34.62
C ARG A 100 -20.20 -12.23 33.24
N ASN A 101 -20.34 -11.44 32.19
CA ASN A 101 -19.96 -11.80 30.83
C ASN A 101 -18.47 -11.52 30.60
N LEU A 102 -17.81 -12.36 29.81
CA LEU A 102 -16.44 -12.12 29.35
C LEU A 102 -16.41 -10.94 28.37
N CYS A 103 -15.57 -9.96 28.68
CA CYS A 103 -15.30 -8.78 27.88
C CYS A 103 -13.82 -8.70 27.53
N CYS A 104 -13.51 -8.03 26.42
CA CYS A 104 -12.15 -7.64 26.09
C CYS A 104 -12.04 -6.12 25.97
N ARG A 105 -10.90 -5.58 26.39
CA ARG A 105 -10.47 -4.22 26.09
C ARG A 105 -9.08 -4.26 25.45
N PHE A 106 -8.68 -3.17 24.82
CA PHE A 106 -7.29 -3.04 24.36
C PHE A 106 -6.39 -2.72 25.54
N THR A 107 -5.17 -3.24 25.52
CA THR A 107 -4.16 -2.90 26.53
C THR A 107 -3.74 -1.44 26.38
N LYS A 108 -3.36 -0.79 27.50
CA LYS A 108 -2.84 0.59 27.49
C LYS A 108 -1.69 0.74 26.48
N LYS A 109 -0.72 -0.17 26.53
CA LYS A 109 0.41 -0.23 25.58
C LYS A 109 -0.02 -0.21 24.11
N PHE A 110 -1.13 -0.85 23.75
CA PHE A 110 -1.62 -0.83 22.38
C PHE A 110 -2.38 0.46 22.07
N THR A 111 -3.18 0.98 23.00
CA THR A 111 -3.89 2.26 22.80
C THR A 111 -2.91 3.42 22.69
N ASP A 112 -1.87 3.46 23.52
CA ASP A 112 -0.85 4.51 23.49
C ASP A 112 -0.14 4.53 22.12
N LEU A 113 0.15 3.37 21.54
CA LEU A 113 0.70 3.28 20.18
C LEU A 113 -0.29 3.77 19.11
N VAL A 114 -1.59 3.55 19.29
CA VAL A 114 -2.61 4.05 18.34
C VAL A 114 -2.70 5.56 18.43
N ASP A 115 -2.70 6.12 19.64
CA ASP A 115 -2.75 7.56 19.88
C ASP A 115 -1.49 8.23 19.31
N LEU A 116 -0.30 7.66 19.53
CA LEU A 116 0.96 8.11 18.91
C LEU A 116 0.92 8.10 17.37
N GLU A 117 0.24 7.13 16.76
CA GLU A 117 0.09 7.12 15.29
C GLU A 117 -0.85 8.24 14.81
N ASP A 118 -1.93 8.52 15.55
CA ASP A 118 -2.86 9.59 15.23
C ASP A 118 -2.20 10.99 15.43
N GLU A 119 -1.29 11.13 16.41
CA GLU A 119 -0.43 12.30 16.58
C GLU A 119 0.54 12.47 15.39
N ALA A 120 1.27 11.41 15.02
CA ALA A 120 2.17 11.44 13.86
C ALA A 120 1.43 11.77 12.55
N HIS A 121 0.17 11.34 12.40
CA HIS A 121 -0.66 11.74 11.27
C HIS A 121 -0.92 13.25 11.19
N SER A 122 -1.02 13.91 12.36
CA SER A 122 -1.25 15.35 12.47
C SER A 122 0.02 16.15 12.19
N GLU A 123 1.18 15.65 12.63
CA GLU A 123 2.48 16.28 12.33
C GLU A 123 2.85 16.20 10.85
N MET A 124 2.47 15.10 10.17
CA MET A 124 2.75 14.89 8.75
C MET A 124 1.74 15.58 7.79
N GLU A 125 1.04 16.62 8.21
CA GLU A 125 -0.04 17.24 7.44
C GLU A 125 0.40 17.70 6.03
N GLU A 126 1.52 18.43 5.94
CA GLU A 126 2.04 18.95 4.68
C GLU A 126 2.51 17.83 3.74
N ALA A 127 3.18 16.82 4.29
CA ALA A 127 3.57 15.63 3.53
C ALA A 127 2.34 14.87 3.00
N ASN A 128 1.22 14.88 3.72
CA ASN A 128 -0.01 14.25 3.31
C ASN A 128 -0.73 15.02 2.20
N VAL A 129 -0.72 16.35 2.26
CA VAL A 129 -1.14 17.23 1.16
C VAL A 129 -0.33 16.95 -0.09
N MET A 130 1.00 16.83 0.07
CA MET A 130 1.89 16.46 -1.02
C MET A 130 1.55 15.12 -1.67
N LYS A 131 1.24 14.10 -0.88
CA LYS A 131 0.82 12.80 -1.41
C LYS A 131 -0.46 12.91 -2.23
N ILE A 132 -1.47 13.64 -1.75
CA ILE A 132 -2.74 13.83 -2.48
C ILE A 132 -2.50 14.61 -3.78
N GLY A 133 -1.73 15.70 -3.72
CA GLY A 133 -1.37 16.50 -4.90
C GLY A 133 -0.64 15.66 -5.95
N LYS A 134 0.30 14.81 -5.53
CA LYS A 134 0.97 13.86 -6.43
C LYS A 134 0.01 12.84 -7.05
N ILE A 135 -0.94 12.30 -6.30
CA ILE A 135 -1.95 11.37 -6.86
C ILE A 135 -2.79 12.08 -7.93
N LEU A 136 -3.22 13.31 -7.67
CA LEU A 136 -3.97 14.12 -8.64
C LEU A 136 -3.11 14.48 -9.85
N ALA A 137 -1.85 14.84 -9.65
CA ALA A 137 -0.90 15.16 -10.73
C ALA A 137 -0.64 13.98 -11.68
N MET A 138 -0.74 12.74 -11.20
CA MET A 138 -0.64 11.54 -12.04
C MET A 138 -1.95 11.21 -12.78
N SER A 139 -3.09 11.78 -12.35
CA SER A 139 -4.39 11.60 -13.00
C SER A 139 -4.43 12.29 -14.36
N LEU A 140 -5.20 11.73 -15.30
CA LEU A 140 -5.33 12.27 -16.65
C LEU A 140 -5.83 13.72 -16.67
N HIS A 141 -6.76 14.05 -15.77
CA HIS A 141 -7.42 15.35 -15.73
C HIS A 141 -7.09 16.16 -14.47
N GLY A 142 -6.16 15.69 -13.64
CA GLY A 142 -5.93 16.30 -12.32
C GLY A 142 -7.07 16.03 -11.33
N ARG A 143 -7.89 15.00 -11.58
CA ARG A 143 -9.12 14.67 -10.84
C ARG A 143 -9.10 13.23 -10.34
N VAL A 144 -9.51 13.01 -9.10
CA VAL A 144 -9.61 11.66 -8.51
C VAL A 144 -10.82 11.57 -7.59
N HIS A 145 -11.47 10.41 -7.57
CA HIS A 145 -12.59 10.16 -6.67
C HIS A 145 -12.13 10.09 -5.21
N VAL A 146 -12.78 10.84 -4.32
CA VAL A 146 -12.55 10.81 -2.87
C VAL A 146 -12.69 9.39 -2.32
N HIS A 147 -13.63 8.62 -2.87
CA HIS A 147 -13.83 7.22 -2.47
C HIS A 147 -12.56 6.39 -2.69
N ALA A 148 -11.86 6.56 -3.83
CA ALA A 148 -10.63 5.83 -4.12
C ALA A 148 -9.53 6.16 -3.09
N ILE A 149 -9.33 7.44 -2.77
CA ILE A 149 -8.38 7.89 -1.74
C ILE A 149 -8.77 7.32 -0.37
N ARG A 150 -10.07 7.33 -0.03
CA ARG A 150 -10.57 6.78 1.23
C ARG A 150 -10.31 5.29 1.38
N LEU A 151 -10.36 4.51 0.29
CA LEU A 151 -10.04 3.08 0.32
C LEU A 151 -8.58 2.82 0.70
N ILE A 152 -7.64 3.68 0.29
CA ILE A 152 -6.20 3.54 0.56
C ILE A 152 -5.69 4.47 1.66
N ARG A 153 -6.60 5.12 2.39
CA ARG A 153 -6.32 6.11 3.44
C ARG A 153 -5.28 5.61 4.45
N THR A 154 -5.44 4.36 4.90
CA THR A 154 -4.54 3.74 5.88
C THR A 154 -3.14 3.48 5.32
N GLU A 155 -3.05 3.09 4.05
CA GLU A 155 -1.81 2.81 3.34
C GLU A 155 -1.04 4.10 3.05
N LEU A 156 -1.74 5.19 2.70
CA LEU A 156 -1.15 6.53 2.52
C LEU A 156 -0.75 7.20 3.84
N GLY A 157 -1.33 6.76 4.96
CA GLY A 157 -1.12 7.36 6.27
C GLY A 157 -1.87 8.69 6.42
N LEU A 158 -3.10 8.76 5.90
CA LEU A 158 -3.95 9.94 5.97
C LEU A 158 -4.85 9.92 7.24
N PRO A 159 -5.08 11.10 7.87
CA PRO A 159 -6.07 11.25 8.94
C PRO A 159 -7.47 10.79 8.53
N ARG A 160 -8.34 10.47 9.50
CA ARG A 160 -9.73 10.05 9.20
C ARG A 160 -10.55 11.16 8.57
N SER A 161 -10.34 12.39 9.03
CA SER A 161 -11.01 13.61 8.57
C SER A 161 -10.26 14.29 7.42
N PHE A 162 -9.44 13.57 6.65
CA PHE A 162 -8.57 14.17 5.62
C PHE A 162 -9.32 15.03 4.59
N VAL A 163 -10.60 14.75 4.32
CA VAL A 163 -11.42 15.55 3.39
C VAL A 163 -11.67 16.95 3.96
N GLU A 164 -11.91 17.05 5.25
CA GLU A 164 -12.11 18.35 5.91
C GLU A 164 -10.75 19.02 6.17
N THR A 165 -9.79 18.29 6.74
CA THR A 165 -8.54 18.87 7.20
C THR A 165 -7.53 19.16 6.08
N LEU A 166 -7.43 18.30 5.06
CA LEU A 166 -6.41 18.44 4.01
C LEU A 166 -6.96 19.01 2.71
N ILE A 167 -8.24 18.73 2.39
CA ILE A 167 -8.86 19.18 1.14
C ILE A 167 -9.60 20.50 1.36
N ARG A 168 -10.62 20.54 2.22
CA ARG A 168 -11.45 21.74 2.42
C ARG A 168 -10.70 22.90 3.08
N ASN A 169 -9.82 22.63 4.05
CA ASN A 169 -9.04 23.72 4.66
C ASN A 169 -7.99 24.34 3.71
N ARG A 170 -7.70 23.71 2.56
CA ARG A 170 -6.64 24.12 1.63
C ARG A 170 -7.19 24.35 0.22
N GLU A 171 -8.20 25.21 0.11
CA GLU A 171 -8.88 25.55 -1.15
C GLU A 171 -7.96 26.13 -2.23
N ARG A 172 -6.81 26.70 -1.82
CA ARG A 172 -5.78 27.18 -2.76
C ARG A 172 -5.12 26.07 -3.57
N VAL A 173 -5.03 24.86 -3.02
CA VAL A 173 -4.36 23.72 -3.67
C VAL A 173 -5.40 22.77 -4.27
N PHE A 174 -6.46 22.48 -3.52
CA PHE A 174 -7.50 21.52 -3.93
C PHE A 174 -8.87 22.18 -4.02
N SER A 175 -9.63 21.82 -5.04
CA SER A 175 -11.06 22.15 -5.14
C SER A 175 -11.89 20.88 -5.19
N MET A 176 -13.10 21.00 -4.67
CA MET A 176 -14.12 19.96 -4.74
C MET A 176 -15.07 20.33 -5.87
N ALA A 177 -14.89 19.79 -7.08
CA ALA A 177 -15.85 20.00 -8.15
C ALA A 177 -17.19 19.32 -7.87
N ASN A 178 -17.15 18.18 -7.16
CA ASN A 178 -18.30 17.46 -6.65
C ASN A 178 -17.98 16.96 -5.23
N PRO A 179 -18.98 16.65 -4.38
CA PRO A 179 -18.73 16.05 -3.06
C PRO A 179 -17.93 14.73 -3.11
N GLU A 180 -17.83 14.12 -4.30
CA GLU A 180 -17.12 12.87 -4.53
C GLU A 180 -15.81 13.01 -5.33
N ILE A 181 -15.52 14.18 -5.92
CA ILE A 181 -14.37 14.37 -6.83
C ILE A 181 -13.53 15.55 -6.37
N VAL A 182 -12.24 15.29 -6.16
CA VAL A 182 -11.22 16.29 -5.83
C VAL A 182 -10.48 16.65 -7.10
N GLU A 183 -10.23 17.94 -7.29
CA GLU A 183 -9.48 18.50 -8.39
C GLU A 183 -8.30 19.31 -7.85
N LEU A 184 -7.21 19.29 -8.60
CA LEU A 184 -6.03 20.11 -8.34
C LEU A 184 -6.21 21.48 -9.01
N VAL A 185 -6.21 22.56 -8.23
CA VAL A 185 -6.53 23.93 -8.70
C VAL A 185 -5.29 24.68 -9.13
N ASN A 186 -4.36 24.93 -8.21
CA ASN A 186 -3.10 25.58 -8.54
C ASN A 186 -2.08 24.54 -8.99
N TRP A 187 -1.93 24.48 -10.31
CA TRP A 187 -0.79 23.87 -10.99
C TRP A 187 0.36 24.88 -11.23
N GLU A 188 0.10 26.15 -10.95
CA GLU A 188 0.94 27.30 -11.30
C GLU A 188 1.69 27.81 -10.06
N GLU A 189 2.60 27.00 -9.54
CA GLU A 189 3.77 27.49 -8.80
C GLU A 189 4.92 27.68 -9.82
N GLU A 190 5.95 28.45 -9.49
CA GLU A 190 7.11 28.64 -10.38
C GLU A 190 7.68 27.28 -10.84
N GLU A 191 8.09 27.16 -12.11
CA GLU A 191 8.42 25.86 -12.74
C GLU A 191 9.49 25.07 -11.95
N GLU A 192 10.42 25.74 -11.29
CA GLU A 192 11.47 25.12 -10.49
C GLU A 192 10.92 24.47 -9.20
N GLU A 193 10.00 25.15 -8.49
CA GLU A 193 9.35 24.61 -7.30
C GLU A 193 8.46 23.42 -7.65
N VAL A 194 7.69 23.53 -8.73
CA VAL A 194 6.86 22.44 -9.27
C VAL A 194 7.73 21.24 -9.64
N ASN A 195 8.86 21.44 -10.31
CA ASN A 195 9.74 20.35 -10.71
C ASN A 195 10.34 19.62 -9.50
N GLN A 196 10.78 20.33 -8.46
CA GLN A 196 11.27 19.69 -7.23
C GLN A 196 10.16 18.92 -6.49
N ARG A 197 8.97 19.53 -6.42
CA ARG A 197 7.80 19.03 -5.71
C ARG A 197 7.18 17.80 -6.38
N PHE A 198 7.20 17.76 -7.71
CA PHE A 198 6.65 16.69 -8.56
C PHE A 198 7.75 15.88 -9.28
N THR A 199 8.88 15.67 -8.62
CA THR A 199 9.85 14.66 -9.06
C THR A 199 9.41 13.27 -8.59
N ALA A 200 9.34 12.31 -9.52
CA ALA A 200 9.04 10.91 -9.21
C ALA A 200 10.24 10.24 -8.52
N GLN A 201 9.98 9.31 -7.61
CA GLN A 201 11.02 8.63 -6.83
C GLN A 201 12.00 7.86 -7.72
N VAL A 202 11.52 7.31 -8.84
CA VAL A 202 12.39 6.66 -9.81
C VAL A 202 13.41 7.62 -10.41
N GLU A 203 13.09 8.90 -10.57
CA GLU A 203 14.03 9.90 -11.10
C GLU A 203 15.13 10.23 -10.09
N LYS A 204 14.76 10.37 -8.80
CA LYS A 204 15.73 10.53 -7.71
C LYS A 204 16.70 9.35 -7.63
N TRP A 205 16.16 8.13 -7.81
CA TRP A 205 16.99 6.92 -7.90
C TRP A 205 17.92 6.95 -9.13
N ARG A 206 17.43 7.35 -10.31
CA ARG A 206 18.26 7.46 -11.54
C ARG A 206 19.39 8.46 -11.38
N GLU A 207 19.12 9.62 -10.80
CA GLU A 207 20.14 10.63 -10.53
C GLU A 207 21.24 10.09 -9.60
N LYS A 208 20.83 9.41 -8.53
CA LYS A 208 21.77 8.75 -7.61
C LYS A 208 22.62 7.70 -8.30
N GLU A 209 22.00 6.82 -9.10
CA GLU A 209 22.72 5.78 -9.85
C GLU A 209 23.68 6.36 -10.88
N TYR A 210 23.29 7.44 -11.57
CA TYR A 210 24.15 8.14 -12.52
C TYR A 210 25.38 8.73 -11.82
N ARG A 211 25.18 9.43 -10.70
CA ARG A 211 26.27 10.08 -9.94
C ARG A 211 27.19 9.08 -9.24
N GLU A 212 26.63 8.04 -8.62
CA GLU A 212 27.41 7.12 -7.77
C GLU A 212 28.05 5.97 -8.54
N LYS A 213 27.37 5.44 -9.55
CA LYS A 213 27.83 4.26 -10.30
C LYS A 213 28.33 4.58 -11.70
N TRP A 214 28.34 5.86 -12.10
CA TRP A 214 28.87 6.34 -13.38
C TRP A 214 28.31 5.58 -14.59
N LEU A 215 27.05 5.14 -14.53
CA LEU A 215 26.40 4.54 -15.70
C LEU A 215 26.12 5.61 -16.76
N SER A 216 26.15 5.21 -18.03
CA SER A 216 25.78 6.09 -19.14
C SER A 216 24.35 6.60 -18.98
N GLU A 217 24.11 7.89 -19.27
CA GLU A 217 22.76 8.48 -19.31
C GLU A 217 21.82 7.65 -20.20
N TYR A 218 22.36 7.07 -21.29
CA TYR A 218 21.61 6.23 -22.20
C TYR A 218 20.98 5.00 -21.53
N ASP A 219 21.67 4.42 -20.54
CA ASP A 219 21.20 3.22 -19.82
C ASP A 219 20.33 3.56 -18.61
N THR A 220 20.47 4.74 -18.01
CA THR A 220 19.78 5.12 -16.76
C THR A 220 18.54 5.97 -16.99
N LYS A 221 18.45 6.74 -18.07
CA LYS A 221 17.42 7.78 -18.30
C LYS A 221 15.97 7.33 -18.09
N TYR A 222 15.65 6.09 -18.45
CA TYR A 222 14.31 5.50 -18.29
C TYR A 222 14.31 4.22 -17.45
N ALA A 223 15.41 3.94 -16.74
CA ALA A 223 15.58 2.71 -16.01
C ALA A 223 14.73 2.69 -14.73
N PHE A 224 14.36 1.50 -14.31
CA PHE A 224 13.76 1.21 -13.03
C PHE A 224 14.70 0.34 -12.19
N PRO A 225 14.67 0.49 -10.88
CA PRO A 225 15.35 -0.39 -9.94
C PRO A 225 14.74 -1.79 -10.02
N VAL A 226 15.58 -2.81 -10.21
CA VAL A 226 15.15 -4.20 -10.43
C VAL A 226 15.91 -5.13 -9.51
N ASN A 227 15.18 -5.76 -8.59
CA ASN A 227 15.68 -6.74 -7.64
C ASN A 227 14.89 -8.05 -7.78
N PHE A 228 15.53 -9.10 -8.30
CA PHE A 228 14.88 -10.41 -8.44
C PHE A 228 14.93 -11.21 -7.13
N PRO A 229 13.87 -11.97 -6.80
CA PRO A 229 13.87 -12.82 -5.62
C PRO A 229 14.90 -13.95 -5.77
N THR A 230 15.41 -14.44 -4.64
CA THR A 230 16.26 -15.63 -4.60
C THR A 230 15.55 -16.81 -5.28
N GLY A 231 16.21 -17.43 -6.25
CA GLY A 231 15.63 -18.56 -7.01
C GLY A 231 14.86 -18.18 -8.27
N PHE A 232 14.81 -16.89 -8.65
CA PHE A 232 14.26 -16.47 -9.94
C PHE A 232 15.05 -17.05 -11.12
N ARG A 233 14.37 -17.85 -11.96
CA ARG A 233 14.96 -18.43 -13.16
C ARG A 233 14.73 -17.50 -14.35
N MET A 234 15.80 -16.85 -14.81
CA MET A 234 15.76 -16.03 -16.03
C MET A 234 15.73 -16.96 -17.25
N GLY A 235 14.68 -16.84 -18.08
CA GLY A 235 14.61 -17.55 -19.35
C GLY A 235 15.64 -17.03 -20.37
N PRO A 236 15.90 -17.79 -21.45
CA PRO A 236 16.76 -17.33 -22.54
C PRO A 236 16.21 -16.01 -23.14
N GLY A 237 17.10 -15.06 -23.41
CA GLY A 237 16.74 -13.73 -23.93
C GLY A 237 16.01 -12.81 -22.94
N PHE A 238 15.73 -13.23 -21.70
CA PHE A 238 15.07 -12.39 -20.70
C PHE A 238 15.88 -11.14 -20.36
N ARG A 239 17.20 -11.29 -20.20
CA ARG A 239 18.10 -10.16 -19.88
C ARG A 239 18.11 -9.10 -20.96
N GLU A 240 18.15 -9.52 -22.23
CA GLU A 240 18.14 -8.60 -23.37
C GLU A 240 16.79 -7.87 -23.48
N LYS A 241 15.68 -8.60 -23.34
CA LYS A 241 14.33 -8.00 -23.29
C LYS A 241 14.20 -7.00 -22.15
N LEU A 242 14.72 -7.33 -20.96
CA LEU A 242 14.72 -6.42 -19.82
C LEU A 242 15.56 -5.19 -20.11
N LYS A 243 16.76 -5.33 -20.66
CA LYS A 243 17.65 -4.21 -21.02
C LYS A 243 17.00 -3.27 -22.02
N ASN A 244 16.37 -3.81 -23.06
CA ASN A 244 15.62 -3.03 -24.05
C ASN A 244 14.42 -2.33 -23.42
N TRP A 245 13.67 -3.02 -22.54
CA TRP A 245 12.58 -2.42 -21.80
C TRP A 245 13.05 -1.29 -20.86
N GLN A 246 14.21 -1.43 -20.22
CA GLN A 246 14.78 -0.39 -19.35
C GLN A 246 15.14 0.89 -20.13
N ARG A 247 15.58 0.75 -21.37
CA ARG A 247 15.91 1.87 -22.28
C ARG A 247 14.69 2.52 -22.94
N LEU A 248 13.56 1.82 -22.98
CA LEU A 248 12.35 2.30 -23.67
C LEU A 248 11.90 3.67 -23.14
N PRO A 249 11.82 4.72 -23.97
CA PRO A 249 11.32 6.03 -23.54
C PRO A 249 9.84 5.95 -23.21
N TYR A 250 9.41 6.65 -22.16
CA TYR A 250 7.99 6.75 -21.78
C TYR A 250 7.70 8.13 -21.20
N ILE A 251 6.43 8.52 -21.20
CA ILE A 251 5.96 9.76 -20.60
C ILE A 251 5.97 9.59 -19.08
N LYS A 252 6.71 10.44 -18.38
CA LYS A 252 6.89 10.35 -16.92
C LYS A 252 5.55 10.52 -16.18
N PRO A 253 5.41 10.02 -14.93
CA PRO A 253 4.12 10.01 -14.22
C PRO A 253 3.44 11.38 -14.08
N TYR A 254 4.22 12.43 -13.83
CA TYR A 254 3.73 13.81 -13.65
C TYR A 254 3.75 14.65 -14.93
N GLN A 255 4.30 14.11 -16.02
CA GLN A 255 4.34 14.82 -17.29
C GLN A 255 2.96 14.72 -17.95
N ARG A 256 2.33 15.87 -18.19
CA ARG A 256 0.99 15.93 -18.78
C ARG A 256 1.07 15.56 -20.26
N THR A 257 0.25 14.60 -20.67
CA THR A 257 -0.02 14.37 -22.08
C THR A 257 -0.85 15.55 -22.56
N LEU A 258 -0.27 16.47 -23.33
CA LEU A 258 -1.05 17.46 -24.06
C LEU A 258 -2.02 16.68 -24.96
N THR A 259 -3.29 16.61 -24.57
CA THR A 259 -4.32 16.14 -25.48
C THR A 259 -4.39 17.15 -26.63
N PRO A 260 -4.59 16.72 -27.89
CA PRO A 260 -4.50 17.59 -29.08
C PRO A 260 -5.58 18.67 -29.19
N SER A 261 -6.31 18.95 -28.11
CA SER A 261 -7.52 19.77 -28.13
C SER A 261 -7.29 21.20 -27.65
N SER A 262 -6.05 21.62 -27.40
CA SER A 262 -5.78 23.01 -27.04
C SER A 262 -4.39 23.44 -27.52
N SER A 263 -4.38 24.50 -28.34
CA SER A 263 -3.27 25.32 -28.84
C SER A 263 -2.31 24.74 -29.92
N SER A 264 -2.64 25.10 -31.17
CA SER A 264 -1.79 25.77 -32.16
C SER A 264 -0.51 25.09 -32.70
N SER A 265 -0.62 24.68 -33.97
CA SER A 265 0.26 25.10 -35.07
C SER A 265 1.76 25.17 -34.82
N SER A 266 2.47 24.07 -35.04
CA SER A 266 3.80 24.05 -35.68
C SER A 266 4.09 22.64 -36.17
N SER A 267 4.22 22.54 -37.50
CA SER A 267 4.65 21.42 -38.34
C SER A 267 5.46 20.31 -37.64
N GLY A 268 4.85 19.12 -37.51
CA GLY A 268 5.50 17.89 -37.03
C GLY A 268 4.55 16.75 -36.59
N GLY A 269 3.24 17.01 -36.54
CA GLY A 269 2.25 16.18 -35.81
C GLY A 269 1.85 14.82 -36.40
N GLU A 270 2.31 14.42 -37.60
CA GLU A 270 1.89 13.13 -38.17
C GLU A 270 2.82 11.96 -37.82
N ILE A 271 4.11 12.22 -37.55
CA ILE A 271 5.10 11.20 -37.19
C ILE A 271 4.96 10.78 -35.71
N GLU A 272 4.47 11.66 -34.83
CA GLU A 272 4.17 11.37 -33.42
C GLU A 272 2.93 10.48 -33.24
N SER A 273 1.94 10.60 -34.12
CA SER A 273 0.68 9.85 -34.07
C SER A 273 0.83 8.37 -34.51
N TRP A 274 1.73 8.07 -35.45
CA TRP A 274 1.98 6.70 -35.92
C TRP A 274 2.89 5.88 -34.98
N ASN A 275 3.90 6.51 -34.36
CA ASN A 275 4.74 5.88 -33.34
C ASN A 275 3.96 5.51 -32.05
N LEU A 276 2.78 6.11 -31.85
CA LEU A 276 1.87 5.83 -30.73
C LEU A 276 1.05 4.54 -30.89
N LYS A 277 1.01 3.90 -32.07
CA LYS A 277 0.04 2.80 -32.31
C LYS A 277 0.57 1.38 -32.05
N ILE A 278 1.86 1.11 -32.24
CA ILE A 278 2.47 -0.21 -31.93
C ILE A 278 3.55 -0.08 -30.85
N ALA A 279 4.44 0.91 -30.95
CA ALA A 279 5.34 1.27 -29.85
C ALA A 279 4.61 1.94 -28.67
N GLY A 280 3.40 2.48 -28.89
CA GLY A 280 2.61 3.07 -27.81
C GLY A 280 2.16 2.07 -26.76
N ILE A 281 1.89 0.80 -27.10
CA ILE A 281 1.44 -0.18 -26.08
C ILE A 281 2.55 -0.45 -25.06
N GLU A 282 3.79 -0.64 -25.50
CA GLU A 282 4.91 -0.88 -24.58
C GLU A 282 5.29 0.37 -23.78
N ARG A 283 5.25 1.56 -24.42
CA ARG A 283 5.48 2.84 -23.73
C ARG A 283 4.38 3.13 -22.71
N TYR A 284 3.14 2.80 -23.04
CA TYR A 284 1.99 2.92 -22.17
C TYR A 284 2.05 1.92 -21.01
N GLN A 285 2.44 0.67 -21.26
CA GLN A 285 2.75 -0.30 -20.20
C GLN A 285 3.85 0.23 -19.28
N LYS A 286 4.91 0.81 -19.82
CA LYS A 286 6.00 1.38 -19.03
C LYS A 286 5.56 2.61 -18.22
N ARG A 287 4.71 3.47 -18.78
CA ARG A 287 4.05 4.56 -18.05
C ARG A 287 3.19 4.02 -16.90
N ALA A 288 2.39 2.99 -17.13
CA ALA A 288 1.60 2.35 -16.08
C ALA A 288 2.49 1.79 -14.96
N VAL A 289 3.64 1.18 -15.30
CA VAL A 289 4.65 0.78 -14.31
C VAL A 289 5.17 1.97 -13.53
N GLY A 290 5.50 3.09 -14.19
CA GLY A 290 5.93 4.33 -13.54
C GLY A 290 4.89 4.91 -12.58
N ILE A 291 3.63 4.93 -12.96
CA ILE A 291 2.53 5.42 -12.12
C ILE A 291 2.31 4.52 -10.91
N ILE A 292 2.27 3.20 -11.11
CA ILE A 292 2.10 2.25 -10.00
C ILE A 292 3.31 2.31 -9.05
N HIS A 293 4.51 2.45 -9.60
CA HIS A 293 5.75 2.62 -8.85
C HIS A 293 5.70 3.87 -7.96
N GLU A 294 5.33 5.01 -8.52
CA GLU A 294 5.18 6.25 -7.75
C GLU A 294 4.05 6.14 -6.71
N LEU A 295 2.89 5.61 -7.08
CA LEU A 295 1.77 5.44 -6.16
C LEU A 295 2.14 4.56 -4.96
N LEU A 296 2.86 3.45 -5.18
CA LEU A 296 3.37 2.63 -4.09
C LEU A 296 4.36 3.42 -3.23
N HIS A 297 5.21 4.25 -3.82
CA HIS A 297 6.11 5.13 -3.09
C HIS A 297 5.41 6.17 -2.21
N LEU A 298 4.18 6.57 -2.53
CA LEU A 298 3.39 7.46 -1.66
C LEU A 298 2.80 6.76 -0.43
N THR A 299 2.71 5.43 -0.46
CA THR A 299 2.25 4.66 0.70
C THR A 299 3.35 4.57 1.76
N VAL A 300 2.96 4.52 3.03
CA VAL A 300 3.89 4.44 4.19
C VAL A 300 4.75 3.17 4.11
N GLU A 301 4.14 2.05 3.77
CA GLU A 301 4.80 0.74 3.75
C GLU A 301 5.16 0.27 2.33
N LYS A 302 5.05 1.14 1.32
CA LYS A 302 5.40 0.80 -0.08
C LYS A 302 4.66 -0.45 -0.59
N MET A 303 3.41 -0.60 -0.15
CA MET A 303 2.54 -1.74 -0.46
C MET A 303 1.06 -1.35 -0.46
N ILE A 304 0.25 -2.11 -1.19
CA ILE A 304 -1.21 -1.88 -1.31
C ILE A 304 -1.95 -3.19 -1.63
N ASP A 305 -3.21 -3.31 -1.19
CA ASP A 305 -4.10 -4.37 -1.68
C ASP A 305 -4.34 -4.20 -3.20
N LEU A 306 -4.21 -5.29 -3.98
CA LEU A 306 -4.39 -5.27 -5.44
C LEU A 306 -5.79 -4.79 -5.86
N ASP A 307 -6.81 -5.17 -5.09
CA ASP A 307 -8.19 -4.76 -5.35
C ASP A 307 -8.35 -3.24 -5.16
N ARG A 308 -7.69 -2.66 -4.14
CA ARG A 308 -7.69 -1.21 -3.89
C ARG A 308 -6.96 -0.44 -4.97
N LEU A 309 -5.82 -0.96 -5.42
CA LEU A 309 -5.07 -0.40 -6.54
C LEU A 309 -5.94 -0.35 -7.82
N SER A 310 -6.80 -1.35 -8.02
CA SER A 310 -7.67 -1.43 -9.19
C SER A 310 -8.74 -0.33 -9.24
N HIS A 311 -9.09 0.30 -8.10
CA HIS A 311 -10.02 1.43 -8.08
C HIS A 311 -9.44 2.71 -8.69
N PHE A 312 -8.11 2.88 -8.65
CA PHE A 312 -7.42 4.02 -9.27
C PHE A 312 -7.20 3.85 -10.77
N ARG A 313 -7.52 2.67 -11.32
CA ARG A 313 -7.21 2.30 -12.71
C ARG A 313 -7.74 3.34 -13.72
N LYS A 314 -9.00 3.75 -13.58
CA LYS A 314 -9.64 4.70 -14.50
C LYS A 314 -9.09 6.11 -14.30
N ASP A 315 -9.05 6.57 -13.05
CA ASP A 315 -8.60 7.92 -12.69
C ASP A 315 -7.15 8.19 -13.13
N LEU A 316 -6.27 7.19 -13.02
CA LEU A 316 -4.86 7.29 -13.45
C LEU A 316 -4.63 6.99 -14.94
N GLY A 317 -5.71 6.72 -15.69
CA GLY A 317 -5.63 6.39 -17.11
C GLY A 317 -4.80 5.15 -17.39
N ILE A 318 -5.05 4.06 -16.64
CA ILE A 318 -4.42 2.74 -16.82
C ILE A 318 -5.44 1.79 -17.46
N GLU A 319 -5.41 1.64 -18.77
CA GLU A 319 -6.36 0.81 -19.54
C GLU A 319 -5.88 -0.64 -19.65
N ILE A 320 -4.66 -0.95 -19.21
CA ILE A 320 -4.14 -2.32 -19.18
C ILE A 320 -4.56 -3.03 -17.89
N ASN A 321 -4.64 -4.35 -17.93
CA ASN A 321 -4.82 -5.17 -16.74
C ASN A 321 -3.63 -5.01 -15.77
N ILE A 322 -3.87 -4.34 -14.63
CA ILE A 322 -2.86 -4.08 -13.58
C ILE A 322 -2.19 -5.38 -13.14
N ARG A 323 -2.95 -6.48 -12.99
CA ARG A 323 -2.38 -7.77 -12.56
C ARG A 323 -1.35 -8.29 -13.55
N GLU A 324 -1.61 -8.15 -14.84
CA GLU A 324 -0.67 -8.60 -15.89
C GLU A 324 0.61 -7.77 -15.90
N VAL A 325 0.49 -6.45 -15.76
CA VAL A 325 1.63 -5.54 -15.66
C VAL A 325 2.51 -5.94 -14.47
N LEU A 326 1.91 -6.10 -13.29
CA LEU A 326 2.64 -6.49 -12.07
C LEU A 326 3.34 -7.85 -12.22
N LEU A 327 2.68 -8.84 -12.84
CA LEU A 327 3.26 -10.17 -13.06
C LEU A 327 4.35 -10.21 -14.14
N LYS A 328 4.33 -9.28 -15.11
CA LYS A 328 5.38 -9.11 -16.11
C LYS A 328 6.65 -8.50 -15.50
N HIS A 329 6.49 -7.63 -14.50
CA HIS A 329 7.58 -6.87 -13.87
C HIS A 329 7.92 -7.36 -12.46
N GLN A 330 8.19 -8.66 -12.30
CA GLN A 330 8.43 -9.31 -10.99
C GLN A 330 9.70 -8.84 -10.27
N GLY A 331 10.63 -8.19 -10.97
CA GLY A 331 11.82 -7.60 -10.35
C GLY A 331 11.58 -6.21 -9.76
N ILE A 332 10.47 -5.55 -10.13
CA ILE A 332 10.06 -4.26 -9.56
C ILE A 332 8.98 -4.50 -8.51
N PHE A 333 7.98 -5.32 -8.84
CA PHE A 333 6.84 -5.59 -7.97
C PHE A 333 6.80 -7.04 -7.48
N TYR A 334 6.23 -7.24 -6.31
CA TYR A 334 5.90 -8.56 -5.79
C TYR A 334 4.43 -8.65 -5.40
N ILE A 335 3.75 -9.71 -5.82
CA ILE A 335 2.37 -9.99 -5.39
C ILE A 335 2.41 -11.10 -4.34
N SER A 336 1.92 -10.81 -3.14
CA SER A 336 1.65 -11.81 -2.11
C SER A 336 0.20 -12.24 -2.14
N THR A 337 -0.04 -13.54 -2.32
CA THR A 337 -1.38 -14.16 -2.24
C THR A 337 -1.64 -14.74 -0.85
N ARG A 338 -0.78 -14.46 0.14
CA ARG A 338 -0.89 -15.06 1.47
C ARG A 338 -2.03 -14.43 2.27
N GLY A 339 -3.23 -15.00 2.14
CA GLY A 339 -4.46 -14.60 2.81
C GLY A 339 -5.61 -14.44 1.81
N ASN A 340 -6.68 -13.73 2.16
CA ASN A 340 -7.87 -13.65 1.27
C ASN A 340 -7.73 -12.64 0.12
N ARG A 341 -6.96 -11.55 0.31
CA ARG A 341 -6.74 -10.51 -0.71
C ARG A 341 -5.28 -10.48 -1.16
N PRO A 342 -4.96 -10.36 -2.46
CA PRO A 342 -3.58 -10.21 -2.90
C PRO A 342 -3.04 -8.80 -2.55
N VAL A 343 -1.80 -8.73 -2.06
CA VAL A 343 -1.10 -7.48 -1.72
C VAL A 343 0.08 -7.31 -2.68
N VAL A 344 0.28 -6.10 -3.18
CA VAL A 344 1.38 -5.70 -4.05
C VAL A 344 2.42 -4.97 -3.22
N PHE A 345 3.68 -5.34 -3.41
CA PHE A 345 4.84 -4.73 -2.77
C PHE A 345 5.76 -4.14 -3.83
N LEU A 346 6.38 -3.01 -3.50
CA LEU A 346 7.51 -2.48 -4.25
C LEU A 346 8.81 -3.12 -3.75
N ARG A 347 9.52 -3.87 -4.58
CA ARG A 347 10.65 -4.70 -4.12
C ARG A 347 11.84 -3.91 -3.62
N GLU A 348 12.20 -2.85 -4.33
CA GLU A 348 13.35 -2.02 -3.98
C GLU A 348 13.25 -1.37 -2.59
N ALA A 349 12.03 -1.18 -2.10
CA ALA A 349 11.78 -0.58 -0.81
C ALA A 349 12.12 -1.52 0.37
N TYR A 350 12.39 -2.80 0.08
CA TYR A 350 12.63 -3.81 1.11
C TYR A 350 13.98 -4.47 0.95
N ASP A 351 14.82 -4.39 1.99
CA ASP A 351 15.98 -5.27 2.15
C ASP A 351 15.67 -6.34 3.19
N LYS A 352 15.89 -7.62 2.83
CA LYS A 352 15.66 -8.78 3.70
C LYS A 352 14.30 -8.76 4.44
N GLY A 353 13.27 -8.16 3.85
CA GLY A 353 11.91 -8.08 4.41
C GLY A 353 11.70 -6.96 5.42
N ILE A 354 12.63 -6.01 5.52
CA ILE A 354 12.55 -4.79 6.33
C ILE A 354 12.51 -3.61 5.36
N LEU A 355 11.72 -2.59 5.69
CA LEU A 355 11.60 -1.40 4.86
C LEU A 355 12.88 -0.55 4.97
N THR A 356 13.50 -0.21 3.85
CA THR A 356 14.79 0.50 3.80
C THR A 356 14.70 1.91 4.37
N HIS A 357 13.63 2.65 4.02
CA HIS A 357 13.34 3.98 4.55
C HIS A 357 12.05 3.89 5.37
N SER A 358 12.17 4.07 6.68
CA SER A 358 11.04 3.94 7.61
C SER A 358 10.58 5.33 8.06
N ASP A 359 9.33 5.66 7.76
CA ASP A 359 8.66 6.83 8.33
C ASP A 359 8.29 6.56 9.80
N GLU A 360 8.02 7.60 10.58
CA GLU A 360 7.61 7.47 12.00
C GLU A 360 6.37 6.58 12.17
N ILE A 361 5.38 6.76 11.28
CA ILE A 361 4.18 5.91 11.23
C ILE A 361 4.56 4.43 11.03
N GLU A 362 5.56 4.13 10.18
CA GLU A 362 5.99 2.76 9.96
C GLU A 362 6.62 2.17 11.24
N ILE A 363 7.45 2.95 11.92
CA ILE A 363 8.11 2.57 13.18
C ILE A 363 7.06 2.26 14.25
N ILE A 364 6.04 3.12 14.39
CA ILE A 364 4.93 2.91 15.33
C ILE A 364 4.18 1.63 14.98
N ARG A 365 3.83 1.42 13.70
CA ARG A 365 3.16 0.19 13.27
C ARG A 365 4.03 -1.06 13.47
N ARG A 366 5.36 -0.93 13.37
CA ARG A 366 6.31 -2.01 13.66
C ARG A 366 6.27 -2.38 15.15
N LYS A 367 6.25 -1.40 16.06
CA LYS A 367 6.04 -1.63 17.50
C LYS A 367 4.69 -2.32 17.77
N MET A 368 3.62 -1.92 17.08
CA MET A 368 2.33 -2.62 17.18
C MET A 368 2.42 -4.09 16.70
N LEU A 369 3.16 -4.34 15.62
CA LEU A 369 3.41 -5.70 15.13
C LEU A 369 4.21 -6.52 16.14
N GLU A 370 5.17 -5.94 16.84
CA GLU A 370 5.93 -6.62 17.88
C GLU A 370 5.02 -7.11 19.01
N LEU A 371 4.06 -6.29 19.47
CA LEU A 371 3.04 -6.71 20.43
C LEU A 371 2.23 -7.91 19.94
N LEU A 372 1.87 -7.94 18.65
CA LEU A 372 1.19 -9.10 18.05
C LEU A 372 2.10 -10.33 17.97
N LEU A 373 3.41 -10.15 17.75
CA LEU A 373 4.37 -11.24 17.63
C LEU A 373 4.75 -11.86 18.97
N LEU A 374 4.63 -11.12 20.08
CA LEU A 374 4.77 -11.70 21.42
C LEU A 374 3.78 -12.85 21.63
N GLY A 375 2.56 -12.72 21.10
CA GLY A 375 1.53 -13.75 21.20
C GLY A 375 1.26 -14.10 22.67
N ARG A 376 1.33 -15.39 23.02
CA ARG A 376 1.18 -15.87 24.42
C ARG A 376 2.49 -15.90 25.23
N ARG A 377 3.61 -15.47 24.66
CA ARG A 377 4.90 -15.45 25.37
C ARG A 377 4.94 -14.26 26.32
N PHE A 378 5.76 -14.31 27.37
CA PHE A 378 5.98 -13.20 28.32
C PHE A 378 4.72 -12.68 29.03
N THR A 379 3.66 -13.48 29.15
CA THR A 379 2.42 -13.10 29.86
C THR A 379 2.62 -12.91 31.37
N ARG A 380 3.71 -13.42 31.96
CA ARG A 380 4.07 -13.12 33.36
C ARG A 380 4.42 -11.64 33.59
N ARG A 381 5.00 -10.96 32.60
CA ARG A 381 5.30 -9.51 32.69
C ARG A 381 4.03 -8.66 32.70
N LEU A 382 2.93 -9.14 32.09
CA LEU A 382 1.64 -8.46 32.14
C LEU A 382 1.02 -8.45 33.54
N LYS A 383 1.30 -9.47 34.38
CA LYS A 383 0.82 -9.53 35.78
C LYS A 383 1.58 -8.57 36.70
N GLY A 384 2.87 -8.34 36.44
CA GLY A 384 3.67 -7.38 37.22
C GLY A 384 3.25 -5.92 36.99
N ASP A 385 2.87 -5.56 35.77
CA ASP A 385 2.39 -4.21 35.44
C ASP A 385 0.99 -3.92 36.01
N SER A 386 0.18 -4.94 36.31
CA SER A 386 -1.14 -4.76 36.93
C SER A 386 -1.11 -4.66 38.46
N ASP A 387 -0.11 -5.25 39.13
CA ASP A 387 -0.01 -5.27 40.59
C ASP A 387 0.74 -4.05 41.17
N GLY A 388 1.40 -3.22 40.34
CA GLY A 388 2.09 -1.99 40.77
C GLY A 388 1.18 -0.79 41.07
N GLY A 389 -0.15 -0.97 41.03
CA GLY A 389 -1.13 0.10 41.03
C GLY A 389 -2.12 0.09 42.20
N THR A 390 -1.74 -0.37 43.39
CA THR A 390 -2.50 -0.14 44.64
C THR A 390 -1.66 -0.50 45.86
N SER A 391 -0.91 0.48 46.38
CA SER A 391 -0.48 0.48 47.79
C SER A 391 -0.68 1.89 48.33
N TYR A 392 -1.95 2.26 48.55
CA TYR A 392 -2.25 3.27 49.54
C TYR A 392 -2.14 2.57 50.89
N LYS A 393 -1.03 2.84 51.57
CA LYS A 393 -0.83 2.50 52.97
C LYS A 393 -1.91 3.23 53.77
N ASN A 394 -2.90 2.48 54.27
CA ASN A 394 -3.65 2.92 55.44
C ASN A 394 -2.75 2.69 56.65
N GLY A 395 -2.32 3.79 57.27
CA GLY A 395 -1.62 3.80 58.54
C GLY A 395 -2.17 4.94 59.38
N THR A 396 -3.29 4.69 60.04
CA THR A 396 -3.70 5.33 61.28
C THR A 396 -3.48 4.29 62.37
N ASP A 397 -2.41 4.46 63.15
CA ASP A 397 -2.46 4.69 64.60
C ASP A 397 -1.04 4.98 65.11
#